data_AF-A0A2D0SMG6-F1
#
_entry.id   AF-A0A2D0SMG6-F1
#
_cell.length_a   1.000
_cell.length_b   1.000
_cell.length_c   1.000
_cell.angle_alpha   90.00
_cell.angle_beta   90.00
_cell.angle_gamma   90.00
#
_symmetry.space_group_name_H-M   'P 1'
#
loop_
_entity.id
_entity.type
_entity.pdbx_description
1 polymer ?
#
loop_
_entity_poly.entity_id
_entity_poly.type
_entity_poly.pdbx_seq_one_letter_code
_entity_poly.pdbx_strand_id
1 'polypeptide(L)'
;MTTVKTTIERIVFPEAEPGVSDSYSSGTDTVDYSEKEPVYPGPLMSNEMPKEDLILFIQAQALECFENIDKNDQVEAYFFWRIMELFCHENGKVMLCEVGAIIFQVYTWLRKKLPKGNNGNRWKEWCLPLADLLSSSAPDDEHREAVIKMGDDLASRSWTYAAHLCYVVAKVELGSRSQFQLIGCDSIMPFGLKILFKAFVRTETYEYVLSLTSGLAQPSFQIWKLCQASRLAIVDFTDLAFKYCENIAKAAFTFPDRIKRSFVERLILLSCKLLDKKAEEPEWLLKLRQLHRIKLANANVDLEQHMASNSHELVSENQDSKCSLRTDEIPALQSPDLEQHTYPNAVFQSRYTLGKLLGIGIFSYVYAGVRTEDGKEVAIKFIQKDETKTITIPGETQELPVEVALMKMMSRPPRCSNVVELLEWFDIAEQYVMVLERPSPCMNLYKFIELQEGRLSEAQARDVMLQVIRAACHCCDRGVLHRDITDKNLLINTDTLEVKLIDFGCGELLKDTLYKEYSGTNFLVPPEWVRNEEYMGIPATIWGLGILLFYLICGDYPFDLEEEVHDGQLELCPDMSPECFDLVMWCLDFNPEMRPSFDDLVRHEWFTEAVQDKVQIPLETKDRVQ
;
A
#
# COMPACT_ATOMS: atom_id res chain seq x y z
N MET A 1 -16.61 -4.24 31.78
CA MET A 1 -16.67 -2.79 31.45
C MET A 1 -15.40 -2.03 31.84
N THR A 2 -14.49 -2.58 32.66
CA THR A 2 -13.19 -1.94 33.00
C THR A 2 -12.03 -2.37 32.07
N THR A 3 -12.21 -3.42 31.28
CA THR A 3 -11.20 -3.93 30.32
C THR A 3 -11.27 -3.27 28.93
N VAL A 4 -12.33 -2.50 28.65
CA VAL A 4 -12.57 -1.83 27.35
C VAL A 4 -11.89 -0.44 27.30
N LYS A 5 -11.56 0.15 28.46
CA LYS A 5 -10.82 1.41 28.56
C LYS A 5 -9.34 1.27 28.20
N THR A 6 -8.73 0.13 28.54
CA THR A 6 -7.28 -0.10 28.43
C THR A 6 -6.79 -0.23 26.98
N THR A 7 -7.67 -0.53 26.02
CA THR A 7 -7.29 -0.77 24.61
C THR A 7 -7.43 0.48 23.74
N ILE A 8 -8.38 1.38 24.03
CA ILE A 8 -8.51 2.66 23.33
C ILE A 8 -7.34 3.60 23.70
N GLU A 9 -6.99 3.66 24.98
CA GLU A 9 -5.88 4.50 25.46
C GLU A 9 -4.53 4.04 24.88
N ARG A 10 -4.32 2.72 24.69
CA ARG A 10 -3.04 2.19 24.17
C ARG A 10 -2.78 2.44 22.69
N ILE A 11 -3.81 2.68 21.87
CA ILE A 11 -3.64 2.92 20.42
C ILE A 11 -3.80 4.41 20.09
N VAL A 12 -4.45 5.19 20.96
CA VAL A 12 -4.75 6.62 20.72
C VAL A 12 -3.88 7.57 21.58
N PHE A 13 -3.42 7.17 22.78
CA PHE A 13 -2.64 8.01 23.69
C PHE A 13 -1.59 7.24 24.53
N PRO A 14 -0.33 7.05 24.06
CA PRO A 14 0.75 6.57 24.91
C PRO A 14 1.19 7.71 25.83
N GLU A 15 0.74 7.68 27.09
CA GLU A 15 1.48 7.97 28.33
C GLU A 15 0.50 8.16 29.51
N ALA A 16 0.41 7.16 30.37
CA ALA A 16 0.14 7.32 31.80
C ALA A 16 0.54 6.01 32.52
N GLU A 17 1.73 5.98 33.12
CA GLU A 17 2.08 4.90 34.04
C GLU A 17 1.28 5.03 35.34
N PRO A 18 0.80 3.92 35.95
CA PRO A 18 0.20 3.96 37.27
C PRO A 18 1.30 4.02 38.34
N GLY A 19 1.47 5.20 38.94
CA GLY A 19 2.21 5.36 40.19
C GLY A 19 1.56 4.58 41.32
N VAL A 20 2.40 3.82 42.04
CA VAL A 20 2.07 3.00 43.21
C VAL A 20 2.11 3.84 44.50
N SER A 21 1.17 3.56 45.41
CA SER A 21 1.10 3.87 46.87
C SER A 21 0.86 5.34 47.28
N ASP A 22 0.15 5.73 48.37
CA ASP A 22 -0.17 5.09 49.65
C ASP A 22 -1.48 5.63 50.28
N SER A 23 -2.01 4.86 51.23
CA SER A 23 -3.09 5.17 52.17
C SER A 23 -2.94 6.49 52.93
N TYR A 24 -4.03 7.23 53.16
CA TYR A 24 -4.47 7.73 54.49
C TYR A 24 -5.85 8.42 54.40
N SER A 25 -6.70 8.11 55.38
CA SER A 25 -8.05 8.66 55.59
C SER A 25 -8.05 10.10 56.11
N SER A 26 -8.95 10.96 55.62
CA SER A 26 -9.89 11.75 56.46
C SER A 26 -10.83 12.58 55.57
N GLY A 27 -12.12 12.58 55.91
CA GLY A 27 -13.17 13.20 55.10
C GLY A 27 -13.19 14.71 55.21
N THR A 28 -13.47 15.37 54.09
CA THR A 28 -14.26 16.60 53.98
C THR A 28 -14.87 16.65 52.58
N ASP A 29 -16.16 16.99 52.52
CA ASP A 29 -16.96 17.10 51.30
C ASP A 29 -16.28 17.95 50.24
N THR A 30 -15.80 17.32 49.17
CA THR A 30 -15.41 17.99 47.93
C THR A 30 -16.10 17.27 46.79
N VAL A 31 -16.87 18.04 46.03
CA VAL A 31 -17.59 17.58 44.84
C VAL A 31 -16.56 17.06 43.84
N ASP A 32 -16.59 15.76 43.59
CA ASP A 32 -15.74 15.07 42.62
C ASP A 32 -16.17 15.47 41.19
N TYR A 33 -15.59 16.57 40.69
CA TYR A 33 -15.54 16.86 39.27
C TYR A 33 -14.28 16.19 38.70
N SER A 34 -14.37 14.88 38.45
CA SER A 34 -13.52 14.25 37.45
C SER A 34 -14.01 14.68 36.06
N GLU A 35 -13.65 15.91 35.65
CA GLU A 35 -13.83 16.38 34.28
C GLU A 35 -13.09 15.40 33.35
N LYS A 36 -13.88 14.56 32.66
CA LYS A 36 -13.37 13.68 31.62
C LYS A 36 -12.91 14.55 30.45
N GLU A 37 -11.70 14.33 29.97
CA GLU A 37 -11.21 14.96 28.74
C GLU A 37 -12.23 14.79 27.59
N PRO A 38 -12.47 15.83 26.77
CA PRO A 38 -13.41 15.73 25.67
C PRO A 38 -12.99 14.66 24.65
N VAL A 39 -13.87 13.69 24.42
CA VAL A 39 -13.66 12.64 23.41
C VAL A 39 -13.95 13.19 22.02
N TYR A 40 -13.18 12.78 21.02
CA TYR A 40 -13.40 13.19 19.63
C TYR A 40 -14.81 12.80 19.14
N PRO A 41 -15.66 13.74 18.68
CA PRO A 41 -17.06 13.47 18.36
C PRO A 41 -17.31 13.00 16.92
N GLY A 42 -16.27 12.59 16.19
CA GLY A 42 -16.38 12.13 14.79
C GLY A 42 -17.29 10.90 14.61
N PRO A 43 -17.86 10.66 13.41
CA PRO A 43 -17.58 11.36 12.15
C PRO A 43 -18.29 12.72 12.07
N LEU A 44 -17.57 13.79 11.74
CA LEU A 44 -18.07 15.17 11.86
C LEU A 44 -19.10 15.56 10.80
N MET A 45 -19.10 14.87 9.66
CA MET A 45 -20.08 15.07 8.57
C MET A 45 -21.39 14.31 8.79
N SER A 46 -21.61 13.74 9.99
CA SER A 46 -22.85 13.04 10.33
C SER A 46 -23.94 14.02 10.78
N ASN A 47 -25.21 13.64 10.57
CA ASN A 47 -26.36 14.46 10.98
C ASN A 47 -26.55 14.52 12.50
N GLU A 48 -25.86 13.66 13.25
CA GLU A 48 -26.02 13.48 14.70
C GLU A 48 -25.03 14.31 15.53
N MET A 49 -24.06 14.97 14.90
CA MET A 49 -22.94 15.64 15.59
C MET A 49 -23.34 17.05 16.08
N PRO A 50 -23.35 17.32 17.41
CA PRO A 50 -23.61 18.66 17.94
C PRO A 50 -22.38 19.54 17.75
N LYS A 51 -22.57 20.71 17.15
CA LYS A 51 -21.50 21.69 16.91
C LYS A 51 -20.79 22.09 18.20
N GLU A 52 -21.52 22.16 19.32
CA GLU A 52 -21.00 22.50 20.64
C GLU A 52 -19.97 21.49 21.14
N ASP A 53 -20.18 20.20 20.89
CA ASP A 53 -19.24 19.13 21.29
C ASP A 53 -17.91 19.25 20.54
N LEU A 54 -17.98 19.59 19.24
CA LEU A 54 -16.78 19.86 18.44
C LEU A 54 -16.02 21.10 18.94
N ILE A 55 -16.73 22.16 19.32
CA ILE A 55 -16.08 23.38 19.87
C ILE A 55 -15.37 23.04 21.19
N LEU A 56 -16.00 22.29 22.09
CA LEU A 56 -15.37 21.85 23.34
C LEU A 56 -14.13 20.99 23.09
N PHE A 57 -14.21 20.07 22.11
CA PHE A 57 -13.06 19.28 21.69
C PHE A 57 -11.92 20.15 21.14
N ILE A 58 -12.21 21.10 20.25
CA ILE A 58 -11.22 22.03 19.69
C ILE A 58 -10.54 22.84 20.80
N GLN A 59 -11.30 23.32 21.78
CA GLN A 59 -10.77 24.08 22.92
C GLN A 59 -9.82 23.23 23.78
N ALA A 60 -10.18 21.98 24.06
CA ALA A 60 -9.29 21.06 24.79
C ALA A 60 -8.02 20.73 24.00
N GLN A 61 -8.12 20.51 22.69
CA GLN A 61 -6.95 20.29 21.84
C GLN A 61 -6.02 21.52 21.76
N ALA A 62 -6.59 22.73 21.71
CA ALA A 62 -5.81 23.96 21.83
C ALA A 62 -5.09 24.05 23.18
N LEU A 63 -5.74 23.64 24.28
CA LEU A 63 -5.12 23.60 25.60
C LEU A 63 -3.99 22.56 25.68
N GLU A 64 -4.18 21.35 25.14
CA GLU A 64 -3.14 20.31 25.09
C GLU A 64 -1.89 20.82 24.34
N CYS A 65 -2.09 21.45 23.17
CA CYS A 65 -0.99 22.06 22.41
C CYS A 65 -0.30 23.18 23.18
N PHE A 66 -1.07 23.97 23.95
CA PHE A 66 -0.55 25.06 24.76
C PHE A 66 0.33 24.57 25.92
N GLU A 67 -0.07 23.47 26.58
CA GLU A 67 0.69 22.86 27.67
C GLU A 67 1.98 22.21 27.16
N ASN A 68 1.97 21.74 25.91
CA ASN A 68 3.09 21.07 25.26
C ASN A 68 3.84 21.96 24.25
N ILE A 69 3.74 23.30 24.36
CA ILE A 69 4.21 24.24 23.33
C ILE A 69 5.70 24.15 22.98
N ASP A 70 6.50 23.56 23.87
CA ASP A 70 7.95 23.35 23.68
C ASP A 70 8.26 22.12 22.80
N LYS A 71 7.28 21.26 22.53
CA LYS A 71 7.41 20.10 21.62
C LYS A 71 7.24 20.54 20.16
N ASN A 72 7.84 19.80 19.24
CA ASN A 72 7.76 20.10 17.81
C ASN A 72 6.30 20.15 17.31
N ASP A 73 6.03 21.05 16.36
CA ASP A 73 4.74 21.24 15.69
C ASP A 73 3.54 21.63 16.57
N GLN A 74 3.72 21.74 17.90
CA GLN A 74 2.65 22.14 18.82
C GLN A 74 2.26 23.61 18.66
N VAL A 75 3.20 24.45 18.23
CA VAL A 75 2.93 25.86 17.93
C VAL A 75 1.98 25.97 16.73
N GLU A 76 2.32 25.32 15.62
CA GLU A 76 1.49 25.27 14.40
C GLU A 76 0.13 24.62 14.68
N ALA A 77 0.10 23.53 15.45
CA ALA A 77 -1.14 22.90 15.88
C ALA A 77 -2.01 23.82 16.75
N TYR A 78 -1.41 24.60 17.65
CA TYR A 78 -2.12 25.58 18.45
C TYR A 78 -2.77 26.66 17.56
N PHE A 79 -2.02 27.21 16.59
CA PHE A 79 -2.59 28.13 15.60
C PHE A 79 -3.76 27.50 14.84
N PHE A 80 -3.60 26.26 14.37
CA PHE A 80 -4.66 25.51 13.68
C PHE A 80 -5.94 25.47 14.51
N TRP A 81 -5.87 25.00 15.77
CA TRP A 81 -7.05 24.85 16.61
C TRP A 81 -7.73 26.18 16.93
N ARG A 82 -6.97 27.25 17.16
CA ARG A 82 -7.54 28.59 17.37
C ARG A 82 -8.25 29.14 16.14
N ILE A 83 -7.74 28.83 14.95
CA ILE A 83 -8.40 29.19 13.68
C ILE A 83 -9.68 28.36 13.49
N MET A 84 -9.64 27.05 13.75
CA MET A 84 -10.81 26.18 13.67
C MET A 84 -11.92 26.59 14.64
N GLU A 85 -11.59 27.01 15.85
CA GLU A 85 -12.55 27.52 16.84
C GLU A 85 -13.30 28.74 16.30
N LEU A 86 -12.58 29.71 15.74
CA LEU A 86 -13.19 30.90 15.10
C LEU A 86 -14.08 30.51 13.93
N PHE A 87 -13.59 29.65 13.03
CA PHE A 87 -14.36 29.17 11.89
C PHE A 87 -15.63 28.42 12.32
N CYS A 88 -15.57 27.62 13.39
CA CYS A 88 -16.74 26.96 13.93
C CYS A 88 -17.74 27.99 14.47
N HIS A 89 -17.34 28.89 15.36
CA HIS A 89 -18.26 29.88 15.95
C HIS A 89 -19.05 30.67 14.90
N GLU A 90 -18.36 31.15 13.86
CA GLU A 90 -18.94 31.99 12.81
C GLU A 90 -19.54 31.21 11.62
N ASN A 91 -19.77 29.90 11.76
CA ASN A 91 -20.34 29.03 10.71
C ASN A 91 -19.57 29.11 9.38
N GLY A 92 -18.25 29.21 9.43
CA GLY A 92 -17.37 29.31 8.27
C GLY A 92 -17.45 30.65 7.52
N LYS A 93 -18.21 31.66 7.99
CA LYS A 93 -18.35 33.00 7.35
C LYS A 93 -17.39 34.05 7.91
N VAL A 94 -16.22 33.61 8.34
CA VAL A 94 -15.19 34.43 8.98
C VAL A 94 -14.49 35.34 7.99
N MET A 95 -14.25 36.59 8.39
CA MET A 95 -13.44 37.54 7.65
C MET A 95 -11.95 37.26 7.89
N LEU A 96 -11.13 37.34 6.84
CA LEU A 96 -9.69 37.06 6.93
C LEU A 96 -8.97 37.95 7.97
N CYS A 97 -9.44 39.18 8.19
CA CYS A 97 -8.89 40.09 9.20
C CYS A 97 -9.08 39.60 10.64
N GLU A 98 -10.15 38.86 10.94
CA GLU A 98 -10.38 38.26 12.26
C GLU A 98 -9.38 37.13 12.53
N VAL A 99 -9.05 36.35 11.50
CA VAL A 99 -7.99 35.35 11.53
C VAL A 99 -6.64 36.03 11.77
N GLY A 100 -6.36 37.15 11.07
CA GLY A 100 -5.16 37.96 11.28
C GLY A 100 -5.01 38.45 12.72
N ALA A 101 -6.11 38.89 13.34
CA ALA A 101 -6.12 39.30 14.74
C ALA A 101 -5.76 38.16 15.70
N ILE A 102 -6.29 36.94 15.47
CA ILE A 102 -5.92 35.75 16.26
C ILE A 102 -4.43 35.46 16.10
N ILE A 103 -3.92 35.44 14.87
CA ILE A 103 -2.50 35.14 14.61
C ILE A 103 -1.60 36.15 15.35
N PHE A 104 -1.94 37.43 15.30
CA PHE A 104 -1.19 38.48 15.98
C PHE A 104 -1.23 38.36 17.52
N GLN A 105 -2.40 38.03 18.08
CA GLN A 105 -2.57 37.79 19.52
C GLN A 105 -1.70 36.62 20.00
N VAL A 106 -1.79 35.49 19.32
CA VAL A 106 -1.02 34.28 19.64
C VAL A 106 0.49 34.54 19.48
N TYR A 107 0.91 35.20 18.38
CA TYR A 107 2.30 35.60 18.17
C TYR A 107 2.85 36.47 19.31
N THR A 108 2.10 37.50 19.70
CA THR A 108 2.50 38.43 20.78
C THR A 108 2.66 37.70 22.10
N TRP A 109 1.79 36.73 22.36
CA TRP A 109 1.83 35.92 23.56
C TRP A 109 3.01 34.94 23.55
N LEU A 110 3.22 34.17 22.46
CA LEU A 110 4.34 33.23 22.32
C LEU A 110 5.68 33.95 22.51
N ARG A 111 5.82 35.16 21.96
CA ARG A 111 7.01 36.00 22.12
C ARG A 111 7.30 36.39 23.58
N LYS A 112 6.27 36.51 24.42
CA LYS A 112 6.41 36.85 25.85
C LYS A 112 6.76 35.62 26.70
N LYS A 113 6.22 34.45 26.36
CA LYS A 113 6.37 33.21 27.14
C LYS A 113 7.65 32.44 26.83
N LEU A 114 8.06 32.38 25.55
CA LEU A 114 9.22 31.59 25.14
C LEU A 114 10.54 32.38 25.28
N PRO A 115 11.60 31.78 25.88
CA PRO A 115 12.88 32.45 26.10
C PRO A 115 13.57 32.84 24.77
N LYS A 116 14.32 33.95 24.79
CA LYS A 116 14.96 34.57 23.60
C LYS A 116 16.09 33.76 22.96
N GLY A 117 16.33 32.51 23.37
CA GLY A 117 17.56 31.77 23.09
C GLY A 117 17.47 30.50 22.25
N ASN A 118 16.29 30.02 21.82
CA ASN A 118 16.21 28.79 21.04
C ASN A 118 16.24 29.04 19.52
N ASN A 119 17.15 28.35 18.83
CA ASN A 119 17.41 28.35 17.39
C ASN A 119 16.26 27.77 16.52
N GLY A 120 15.04 27.67 17.04
CA GLY A 120 13.90 26.99 16.42
C GLY A 120 12.62 27.81 16.42
N ASN A 121 12.69 29.12 16.12
CA ASN A 121 11.50 29.97 16.06
C ASN A 121 10.95 30.10 14.63
N ARG A 122 10.80 29.00 13.89
CA ARG A 122 10.31 29.01 12.49
C ARG A 122 8.95 29.71 12.37
N TRP A 123 8.10 29.60 13.39
CA TRP A 123 6.83 30.31 13.47
C TRP A 123 6.94 31.83 13.37
N LYS A 124 8.05 32.44 13.83
CA LYS A 124 8.24 33.89 13.70
C LYS A 124 8.41 34.34 12.26
N GLU A 125 8.87 33.45 11.38
CA GLU A 125 9.18 33.75 9.99
C GLU A 125 7.92 33.78 9.11
N TRP A 126 6.86 33.05 9.48
CA TRP A 126 5.60 33.02 8.72
C TRP A 126 4.44 33.75 9.42
N CYS A 127 4.38 33.80 10.76
CA CYS A 127 3.21 34.38 11.46
C CYS A 127 2.98 35.87 11.17
N LEU A 128 4.03 36.68 11.21
CA LEU A 128 3.90 38.13 11.00
C LEU A 128 3.55 38.48 9.54
N PRO A 129 4.24 37.92 8.52
CA PRO A 129 3.85 38.15 7.13
C PRO A 129 2.41 37.70 6.85
N LEU A 130 1.98 36.57 7.40
CA LEU A 130 0.61 36.10 7.23
C LEU A 130 -0.39 37.03 7.91
N ALA A 131 -0.13 37.46 9.15
CA ALA A 131 -1.02 38.40 9.85
C ALA A 131 -1.13 39.75 9.14
N ASP A 132 -0.02 40.26 8.60
CA ASP A 132 0.01 41.51 7.83
C ASP A 132 -0.81 41.38 6.53
N LEU A 133 -0.62 40.28 5.81
CA LEU A 133 -1.37 39.98 4.59
C LEU A 133 -2.89 39.90 4.84
N LEU A 134 -3.28 39.26 5.94
CA LEU A 134 -4.68 39.14 6.36
C LEU A 134 -5.29 40.45 6.89
N SER A 135 -4.47 41.41 7.28
CA SER A 135 -4.89 42.72 7.81
C SER A 135 -4.91 43.82 6.74
N SER A 136 -4.54 43.48 5.50
CA SER A 136 -4.48 44.43 4.40
C SER A 136 -5.89 44.80 3.88
N SER A 137 -6.00 45.89 3.13
CA SER A 137 -7.28 46.45 2.65
C SER A 137 -7.64 46.03 1.21
N ALA A 138 -6.99 45.00 0.68
CA ALA A 138 -7.24 44.53 -0.68
C ALA A 138 -8.62 43.82 -0.81
N PRO A 139 -9.09 43.55 -2.04
CA PRO A 139 -10.26 42.70 -2.26
C PRO A 139 -10.04 41.26 -1.78
N ASP A 140 -11.10 40.59 -1.31
CA ASP A 140 -11.03 39.24 -0.72
C ASP A 140 -10.39 38.18 -1.63
N ASP A 141 -10.62 38.26 -2.95
CA ASP A 141 -10.05 37.31 -3.92
C ASP A 141 -8.53 37.49 -4.10
N GLU A 142 -8.06 38.75 -4.14
CA GLU A 142 -6.63 39.06 -4.23
C GLU A 142 -5.90 38.67 -2.93
N HIS A 143 -6.55 38.85 -1.78
CA HIS A 143 -6.04 38.39 -0.48
C HIS A 143 -5.89 36.87 -0.43
N ARG A 144 -6.92 36.14 -0.86
CA ARG A 144 -6.91 34.68 -0.85
C ARG A 144 -5.77 34.12 -1.71
N GLU A 145 -5.58 34.66 -2.91
CA GLU A 145 -4.52 34.21 -3.81
C GLU A 145 -3.12 34.51 -3.26
N ALA A 146 -2.93 35.67 -2.61
CA ALA A 146 -1.67 36.00 -1.97
C ALA A 146 -1.34 35.06 -0.80
N VAL A 147 -2.34 34.64 -0.01
CA VAL A 147 -2.14 33.67 1.08
C VAL A 147 -1.77 32.30 0.52
N ILE A 148 -2.41 31.87 -0.57
CA ILE A 148 -2.07 30.62 -1.27
C ILE A 148 -0.61 30.65 -1.75
N LYS A 149 -0.20 31.74 -2.42
CA LYS A 149 1.18 31.90 -2.90
C LYS A 149 2.20 31.88 -1.77
N MET A 150 1.87 32.47 -0.62
CA MET A 150 2.71 32.35 0.57
C MET A 150 2.81 30.90 1.04
N GLY A 151 1.70 30.15 1.04
CA GLY A 151 1.70 28.72 1.32
C GLY A 151 2.61 27.93 0.37
N ASP A 152 2.54 28.20 -0.93
CA ASP A 152 3.38 27.53 -1.94
C ASP A 152 4.89 27.80 -1.73
N ASP A 153 5.26 29.05 -1.38
CA ASP A 153 6.65 29.40 -1.03
C ASP A 153 7.13 28.66 0.23
N LEU A 154 6.28 28.55 1.26
CA LEU A 154 6.59 27.79 2.48
C LEU A 154 6.74 26.29 2.21
N ALA A 155 5.86 25.71 1.39
CA ALA A 155 5.92 24.33 0.97
C ALA A 155 7.22 24.01 0.22
N SER A 156 7.67 24.92 -0.67
CA SER A 156 8.94 24.78 -1.39
C SER A 156 10.18 24.77 -0.50
N ARG A 157 10.06 25.27 0.74
CA ARG A 157 11.11 25.27 1.77
C ARG A 157 10.96 24.12 2.77
N SER A 158 10.08 23.16 2.49
CA SER A 158 9.73 22.06 3.39
C SER A 158 9.17 22.53 4.74
N TRP A 159 8.48 23.69 4.76
CA TRP A 159 7.72 24.15 5.95
C TRP A 159 6.25 23.77 5.77
N THR A 160 6.03 22.47 5.66
CA THR A 160 4.75 21.84 5.28
C THR A 160 3.60 22.29 6.17
N TYR A 161 3.75 22.23 7.50
CA TYR A 161 2.66 22.62 8.40
C TYR A 161 2.31 24.12 8.31
N ALA A 162 3.31 24.99 8.19
CA ALA A 162 3.08 26.42 8.00
C ALA A 162 2.37 26.71 6.66
N ALA A 163 2.74 26.00 5.60
CA ALA A 163 2.03 26.04 4.31
C ALA A 163 0.57 25.59 4.46
N HIS A 164 0.33 24.50 5.20
CA HIS A 164 -1.01 23.98 5.48
C HIS A 164 -1.87 25.01 6.23
N LEU A 165 -1.31 25.76 7.17
CA LEU A 165 -2.03 26.85 7.83
C LEU A 165 -2.45 27.94 6.84
N CYS A 166 -1.58 28.31 5.89
CA CYS A 166 -1.95 29.27 4.84
C CYS A 166 -3.11 28.74 3.99
N TYR A 167 -3.05 27.47 3.57
CA TYR A 167 -4.11 26.84 2.80
C TYR A 167 -5.43 26.73 3.56
N VAL A 168 -5.38 26.43 4.86
CA VAL A 168 -6.54 26.40 5.76
C VAL A 168 -7.19 27.77 5.86
N VAL A 169 -6.39 28.83 6.08
CA VAL A 169 -6.89 30.20 6.16
C VAL A 169 -7.51 30.64 4.84
N ALA A 170 -6.89 30.27 3.71
CA ALA A 170 -7.41 30.53 2.37
C ALA A 170 -8.56 29.59 1.95
N LYS A 171 -8.99 28.64 2.80
CA LYS A 171 -10.03 27.64 2.49
C LYS A 171 -9.76 26.92 1.17
N VAL A 172 -8.53 26.42 1.00
CA VAL A 172 -8.12 25.61 -0.16
C VAL A 172 -8.74 24.21 -0.08
N GLU A 173 -9.15 23.67 -1.23
CA GLU A 173 -9.69 22.31 -1.36
C GLU A 173 -8.59 21.28 -1.02
N LEU A 174 -8.93 20.27 -0.21
CA LEU A 174 -8.01 19.18 0.13
C LEU A 174 -7.58 18.42 -1.12
N GLY A 175 -6.31 18.01 -1.21
CA GLY A 175 -5.76 17.27 -2.35
C GLY A 175 -5.53 18.10 -3.62
N SER A 176 -5.85 19.40 -3.63
CA SER A 176 -5.54 20.29 -4.76
C SER A 176 -4.05 20.64 -4.88
N ARG A 177 -3.26 20.33 -3.85
CA ARG A 177 -1.79 20.36 -3.85
C ARG A 177 -1.28 19.01 -3.33
N SER A 178 -0.16 18.52 -3.86
CA SER A 178 0.42 17.22 -3.51
C SER A 178 0.67 17.06 -2.01
N GLN A 179 1.17 18.11 -1.35
CA GLN A 179 1.47 18.10 0.09
C GLN A 179 0.24 18.35 0.97
N PHE A 180 -0.88 18.86 0.43
CA PHE A 180 -2.05 19.26 1.23
C PHE A 180 -3.16 18.21 1.23
N GLN A 181 -2.84 17.01 1.70
CA GLN A 181 -3.78 15.89 1.84
C GLN A 181 -4.21 15.66 3.30
N LEU A 182 -3.25 15.74 4.23
CA LEU A 182 -3.47 15.62 5.68
C LEU A 182 -2.77 16.77 6.42
N ILE A 183 -3.53 17.51 7.22
CA ILE A 183 -3.06 18.72 7.89
C ILE A 183 -2.09 18.37 9.04
N GLY A 184 -0.92 19.02 9.02
CA GLY A 184 0.17 18.75 9.95
C GLY A 184 0.87 17.41 9.77
N CYS A 185 0.67 16.72 8.64
CA CYS A 185 1.48 15.61 8.21
C CYS A 185 2.49 16.12 7.16
N ASP A 186 3.78 15.90 7.40
CA ASP A 186 4.79 16.07 6.36
C ASP A 186 4.87 14.77 5.55
N SER A 187 5.11 14.89 4.25
CA SER A 187 5.44 13.77 3.37
C SER A 187 6.64 12.93 3.84
N ILE A 188 7.51 13.45 4.71
CA ILE A 188 8.72 12.76 5.19
C ILE A 188 8.53 12.16 6.60
N MET A 189 7.37 12.32 7.24
CA MET A 189 7.13 11.82 8.60
C MET A 189 6.52 10.41 8.60
N PRO A 190 6.90 9.53 9.53
CA PRO A 190 6.27 8.21 9.68
C PRO A 190 4.79 8.34 9.99
N PHE A 191 3.95 7.54 9.30
CA PHE A 191 2.52 7.37 9.55
C PHE A 191 2.28 6.55 10.82
N GLY A 192 2.99 6.86 11.90
CA GLY A 192 2.71 6.24 13.19
C GLY A 192 1.25 6.45 13.58
N LEU A 193 0.61 5.43 14.15
CA LEU A 193 -0.83 5.40 14.44
C LEU A 193 -1.34 6.66 15.16
N LYS A 194 -0.52 7.21 16.08
CA LYS A 194 -0.80 8.43 16.85
C LYS A 194 -0.70 9.71 16.00
N ILE A 195 0.36 9.83 15.19
CA ILE A 195 0.60 11.01 14.34
C ILE A 195 -0.48 11.09 13.25
N LEU A 196 -0.77 9.95 12.60
CA LEU A 196 -1.82 9.84 11.59
C LEU A 196 -3.18 10.19 12.18
N PHE A 197 -3.51 9.73 13.39
CA PHE A 197 -4.76 10.07 14.03
C PHE A 197 -4.86 11.58 14.32
N LYS A 198 -3.81 12.21 14.88
CA LYS A 198 -3.80 13.66 15.10
C LYS A 198 -3.98 14.44 13.79
N ALA A 199 -3.32 14.04 12.71
CA ALA A 199 -3.48 14.66 11.40
C ALA A 199 -4.88 14.43 10.80
N PHE A 200 -5.42 13.22 10.94
CA PHE A 200 -6.78 12.86 10.53
C PHE A 200 -7.82 13.74 11.21
N VAL A 201 -7.78 13.87 12.54
CA VAL A 201 -8.72 14.68 13.34
C VAL A 201 -8.68 16.15 12.90
N ARG A 202 -7.49 16.72 12.68
CA ARG A 202 -7.36 18.09 12.16
C ARG A 202 -7.98 18.21 10.78
N THR A 203 -7.67 17.28 9.90
CA THR A 203 -8.16 17.29 8.51
C THR A 203 -9.67 17.13 8.43
N GLU A 204 -10.26 16.24 9.23
CA GLU A 204 -11.72 16.09 9.30
C GLU A 204 -12.39 17.31 9.92
N THR A 205 -11.76 17.96 10.92
CA THR A 205 -12.25 19.24 11.46
C THR A 205 -12.27 20.32 10.38
N TYR A 206 -11.21 20.38 9.56
CA TYR A 206 -11.15 21.32 8.45
C TYR A 206 -12.16 21.00 7.34
N GLU A 207 -12.35 19.73 7.00
CA GLU A 207 -13.39 19.29 6.05
C GLU A 207 -14.78 19.74 6.54
N TYR A 208 -15.07 19.54 7.83
CA TYR A 208 -16.32 20.03 8.43
C TYR A 208 -16.47 21.54 8.26
N VAL A 209 -15.41 22.33 8.51
CA VAL A 209 -15.44 23.78 8.30
C VAL A 209 -15.70 24.15 6.83
N LEU A 210 -15.05 23.49 5.88
CA LEU A 210 -15.33 23.71 4.44
C LEU A 210 -16.79 23.40 4.11
N SER A 211 -17.37 22.37 4.74
CA SER A 211 -18.76 22.01 4.56
C SER A 211 -19.75 23.04 5.11
N LEU A 212 -19.39 23.84 6.12
CA LEU A 212 -20.28 24.88 6.67
C LEU A 212 -20.66 25.95 5.63
N THR A 213 -19.80 26.16 4.63
CA THR A 213 -20.03 27.12 3.55
C THR A 213 -20.49 26.45 2.26
N SER A 214 -19.89 25.31 1.89
CA SER A 214 -20.18 24.62 0.63
C SER A 214 -21.35 23.64 0.71
N GLY A 215 -21.63 23.09 1.90
CA GLY A 215 -22.54 21.96 2.11
C GLY A 215 -21.98 20.61 1.66
N LEU A 216 -20.72 20.53 1.23
CA LEU A 216 -20.16 19.34 0.58
C LEU A 216 -18.93 18.80 1.33
N ALA A 217 -18.82 17.46 1.34
CA ALA A 217 -17.62 16.74 1.75
C ALA A 217 -16.48 16.93 0.73
N GLN A 218 -15.26 16.55 1.09
CA GLN A 218 -14.10 16.69 0.21
C GLN A 218 -13.69 15.31 -0.34
N PRO A 219 -13.74 15.08 -1.67
CA PRO A 219 -13.57 13.74 -2.24
C PRO A 219 -12.18 13.13 -1.98
N SER A 220 -11.13 13.96 -2.02
CA SER A 220 -9.73 13.55 -1.78
C SER A 220 -9.46 13.07 -0.35
N PHE A 221 -10.29 13.46 0.62
CA PHE A 221 -10.11 13.05 2.02
C PHE A 221 -10.76 11.70 2.35
N GLN A 222 -11.65 11.20 1.48
CA GLN A 222 -12.45 10.01 1.79
C GLN A 222 -11.62 8.72 1.91
N ILE A 223 -10.47 8.63 1.25
CA ILE A 223 -9.53 7.51 1.40
C ILE A 223 -8.98 7.39 2.83
N TRP A 224 -8.69 8.53 3.45
CA TRP A 224 -8.21 8.58 4.82
C TRP A 224 -9.30 8.17 5.82
N LYS A 225 -10.56 8.56 5.55
CA LYS A 225 -11.71 8.10 6.34
C LYS A 225 -11.93 6.60 6.21
N LEU A 226 -11.76 6.04 5.02
CA LEU A 226 -11.87 4.60 4.82
C LEU A 226 -10.79 3.84 5.60
N CYS A 227 -9.54 4.32 5.54
CA CYS A 227 -8.43 3.75 6.33
C CYS A 227 -8.73 3.84 7.84
N GLN A 228 -9.27 4.96 8.31
CA GLN A 228 -9.69 5.11 9.71
C GLN A 228 -10.84 4.16 10.07
N ALA A 229 -11.83 3.97 9.20
CA ALA A 229 -12.93 3.04 9.41
C ALA A 229 -12.43 1.59 9.51
N SER A 230 -11.52 1.17 8.62
CA SER A 230 -10.86 -0.16 8.71
C SER A 230 -10.14 -0.33 10.04
N ARG A 231 -9.40 0.69 10.51
CA ARG A 231 -8.72 0.66 11.80
C ARG A 231 -9.69 0.51 12.97
N LEU A 232 -10.77 1.29 12.97
CA LEU A 232 -11.82 1.19 13.98
C LEU A 232 -12.48 -0.19 14.01
N ALA A 233 -12.65 -0.82 12.85
CA ALA A 233 -13.16 -2.18 12.77
C ALA A 233 -12.22 -3.22 13.43
N ILE A 234 -10.89 -3.05 13.31
CA ILE A 234 -9.90 -3.94 13.92
C ILE A 234 -9.93 -3.89 15.45
N VAL A 235 -10.20 -2.71 16.01
CA VAL A 235 -10.27 -2.50 17.47
C VAL A 235 -11.69 -2.68 18.04
N ASP A 236 -12.58 -3.34 17.29
CA ASP A 236 -13.99 -3.62 17.65
C ASP A 236 -14.87 -2.38 17.87
N PHE A 237 -14.54 -1.23 17.26
CA PHE A 237 -15.40 -0.04 17.18
C PHE A 237 -16.30 -0.09 15.93
N THR A 238 -17.02 -1.21 15.76
CA THR A 238 -17.77 -1.52 14.54
C THR A 238 -18.87 -0.50 14.23
N ASP A 239 -19.62 -0.05 15.24
CA ASP A 239 -20.67 0.96 15.05
C ASP A 239 -20.11 2.28 14.52
N LEU A 240 -18.98 2.73 15.08
CA LEU A 240 -18.33 3.97 14.66
C LEU A 240 -17.73 3.82 13.25
N ALA A 241 -17.07 2.69 12.97
CA ALA A 241 -16.56 2.36 11.65
C ALA A 241 -17.69 2.36 10.60
N PHE A 242 -18.86 1.82 10.94
CA PHE A 242 -20.01 1.77 10.05
C PHE A 242 -20.59 3.16 9.77
N LYS A 243 -20.62 4.05 10.77
CA LYS A 243 -20.99 5.47 10.58
C LYS A 243 -20.02 6.20 9.64
N TYR A 244 -18.71 5.94 9.74
CA TYR A 244 -17.76 6.45 8.76
C TYR A 244 -18.06 5.94 7.35
N CYS A 245 -18.36 4.64 7.19
CA CYS A 245 -18.70 4.06 5.90
C CYS A 245 -19.92 4.75 5.26
N GLU A 246 -20.96 5.02 6.05
CA GLU A 246 -22.14 5.75 5.58
C GLU A 246 -21.78 7.17 5.12
N ASN A 247 -20.97 7.90 5.89
CA ASN A 247 -20.56 9.26 5.53
C ASN A 247 -19.71 9.30 4.26
N ILE A 248 -18.80 8.34 4.09
CA ILE A 248 -18.02 8.17 2.87
C ILE A 248 -18.95 7.88 1.68
N ALA A 249 -19.95 7.01 1.86
CA ALA A 249 -20.92 6.69 0.80
C ALA A 249 -21.69 7.95 0.35
N LYS A 250 -22.10 8.82 1.28
CA LYS A 250 -22.71 10.11 0.96
C LYS A 250 -21.79 10.98 0.10
N ALA A 251 -20.50 11.06 0.43
CA ALA A 251 -19.52 11.78 -0.39
C ALA A 251 -19.38 11.16 -1.79
N ALA A 252 -19.38 9.82 -1.89
CA ALA A 252 -19.32 9.11 -3.17
C ALA A 252 -20.54 9.37 -4.07
N PHE A 253 -21.73 9.57 -3.49
CA PHE A 253 -22.92 9.95 -4.27
C PHE A 253 -22.88 11.39 -4.76
N THR A 254 -22.23 12.27 -4.01
CA THR A 254 -22.06 13.68 -4.37
C THR A 254 -21.01 13.86 -5.46
N PHE A 255 -19.94 13.06 -5.44
CA PHE A 255 -18.82 13.14 -6.38
C PHE A 255 -18.55 11.82 -7.09
N PRO A 256 -19.52 11.26 -7.83
CA PRO A 256 -19.38 9.93 -8.44
C PRO A 256 -18.22 9.85 -9.43
N ASP A 257 -17.88 10.94 -10.13
CA ASP A 257 -16.80 10.94 -11.13
C ASP A 257 -15.40 11.02 -10.52
N ARG A 258 -15.28 11.61 -9.31
CA ARG A 258 -13.99 11.74 -8.61
C ARG A 258 -13.66 10.53 -7.74
N ILE A 259 -14.65 9.74 -7.37
CA ILE A 259 -14.47 8.53 -6.56
C ILE A 259 -14.28 7.32 -7.48
N LYS A 260 -13.16 6.62 -7.32
CA LYS A 260 -12.79 5.47 -8.16
C LYS A 260 -13.62 4.22 -7.85
N ARG A 261 -13.65 3.26 -8.78
CA ARG A 261 -14.37 1.99 -8.65
C ARG A 261 -13.72 1.12 -7.56
N SER A 262 -12.40 0.96 -7.54
CA SER A 262 -11.67 0.23 -6.48
C SER A 262 -12.05 0.72 -5.09
N PHE A 263 -12.11 2.04 -4.92
CA PHE A 263 -12.50 2.67 -3.67
C PHE A 263 -13.92 2.28 -3.23
N VAL A 264 -14.89 2.32 -4.16
CA VAL A 264 -16.28 1.93 -3.87
C VAL A 264 -16.36 0.44 -3.51
N GLU A 265 -15.59 -0.41 -4.19
CA GLU A 265 -15.51 -1.84 -3.91
C GLU A 265 -14.98 -2.11 -2.50
N ARG A 266 -13.88 -1.46 -2.12
CA ARG A 266 -13.31 -1.53 -0.76
C ARG A 266 -14.29 -1.05 0.31
N LEU A 267 -15.01 0.05 0.06
CA LEU A 267 -16.03 0.58 0.97
C LEU A 267 -17.20 -0.42 1.15
N ILE A 268 -17.67 -1.04 0.06
CA ILE A 268 -18.71 -2.08 0.12
C ILE A 268 -18.21 -3.26 0.95
N LEU A 269 -17.00 -3.76 0.68
CA LEU A 269 -16.41 -4.89 1.41
C LEU A 269 -16.40 -4.63 2.92
N LEU A 270 -15.89 -3.47 3.34
CA LEU A 270 -15.82 -3.09 4.75
C LEU A 270 -17.21 -2.98 5.36
N SER A 271 -18.13 -2.30 4.66
CA SER A 271 -19.51 -2.12 5.10
C SER A 271 -20.23 -3.45 5.30
N CYS A 272 -20.04 -4.41 4.38
CA CYS A 272 -20.63 -5.75 4.48
C CYS A 272 -20.07 -6.56 5.65
N LYS A 273 -18.78 -6.41 5.95
CA LYS A 273 -18.14 -7.09 7.07
C LYS A 273 -18.62 -6.52 8.41
N LEU A 274 -18.82 -5.21 8.47
CA LEU A 274 -19.34 -4.51 9.65
C LEU A 274 -20.84 -4.74 9.86
N LEU A 275 -21.59 -4.96 8.78
CA LEU A 275 -23.01 -5.31 8.84
C LEU A 275 -23.16 -6.71 9.45
N ASP A 276 -23.58 -6.78 10.71
CA ASP A 276 -23.88 -8.04 11.39
C ASP A 276 -24.83 -8.88 10.53
N LYS A 277 -24.62 -10.19 10.45
CA LYS A 277 -25.36 -11.15 9.60
C LYS A 277 -26.87 -11.22 9.91
N LYS A 278 -27.37 -10.42 10.86
CA LYS A 278 -28.76 -10.33 11.32
C LYS A 278 -29.43 -8.98 11.03
N ALA A 279 -28.71 -7.99 10.50
CA ALA A 279 -29.25 -6.66 10.22
C ALA A 279 -29.80 -6.56 8.78
N GLU A 280 -30.87 -5.78 8.61
CA GLU A 280 -31.36 -5.38 7.30
C GLU A 280 -30.36 -4.42 6.64
N GLU A 281 -30.07 -4.64 5.36
CA GLU A 281 -29.10 -3.83 4.61
C GLU A 281 -29.64 -2.39 4.45
N PRO A 282 -28.88 -1.35 4.82
CA PRO A 282 -29.36 0.02 4.74
C PRO A 282 -29.42 0.53 3.29
N GLU A 283 -30.31 1.48 3.02
CA GLU A 283 -30.56 2.04 1.68
C GLU A 283 -29.29 2.60 1.03
N TRP A 284 -28.43 3.25 1.80
CA TRP A 284 -27.18 3.81 1.27
C TRP A 284 -26.24 2.71 0.74
N LEU A 285 -26.21 1.52 1.37
CA LEU A 285 -25.35 0.42 0.92
C LEU A 285 -25.90 -0.21 -0.37
N LEU A 286 -27.22 -0.30 -0.51
CA LEU A 286 -27.87 -0.68 -1.77
C LEU A 286 -27.53 0.29 -2.91
N LYS A 287 -27.62 1.59 -2.65
CA LYS A 287 -27.26 2.64 -3.62
C LYS A 287 -25.77 2.61 -3.98
N LEU A 288 -24.91 2.32 -3.00
CA LEU A 288 -23.47 2.18 -3.22
C LEU A 288 -23.14 0.99 -4.15
N ARG A 289 -23.82 -0.15 -3.96
CA ARG A 289 -23.70 -1.28 -4.90
C ARG A 289 -24.18 -0.94 -6.30
N GLN A 290 -25.23 -0.13 -6.42
CA GLN A 290 -25.70 0.35 -7.73
C GLN A 290 -24.64 1.25 -8.40
N LEU A 291 -24.02 2.17 -7.65
CA LEU A 291 -22.92 2.99 -8.14
C LEU A 291 -21.74 2.12 -8.61
N HIS A 292 -21.37 1.10 -7.83
CA HIS A 292 -20.33 0.14 -8.21
C HIS A 292 -20.64 -0.55 -9.54
N ARG A 293 -21.87 -1.06 -9.71
CA ARG A 293 -22.30 -1.73 -10.97
C ARG A 293 -22.22 -0.80 -12.18
N ILE A 294 -22.60 0.47 -12.03
CA ILE A 294 -22.52 1.46 -13.10
C ILE A 294 -21.06 1.69 -13.50
N LYS A 295 -20.17 1.89 -12.51
CA LYS A 295 -18.74 2.06 -12.77
C LYS A 295 -18.10 0.84 -13.43
N LEU A 296 -18.47 -0.35 -12.98
CA LEU A 296 -18.00 -1.61 -13.56
C LEU A 296 -18.46 -1.78 -15.02
N ALA A 297 -19.72 -1.42 -15.32
CA ALA A 297 -20.22 -1.45 -16.69
C ALA A 297 -19.47 -0.48 -17.61
N ASN A 298 -19.17 0.74 -17.13
CA ASN A 298 -18.41 1.73 -17.90
C ASN A 298 -16.98 1.24 -18.18
N ALA A 299 -16.29 0.70 -17.18
CA ALA A 299 -14.93 0.18 -17.34
C ALA A 299 -14.86 -0.97 -18.36
N ASN A 300 -15.87 -1.85 -18.38
CA ASN A 300 -15.93 -2.93 -19.37
C ASN A 300 -16.18 -2.42 -20.80
N VAL A 301 -17.01 -1.38 -20.96
CA VAL A 301 -17.24 -0.74 -22.27
C VAL A 301 -15.95 -0.09 -22.78
N ASP A 302 -15.18 0.56 -21.90
CA ASP A 302 -13.90 1.16 -22.26
C ASP A 302 -12.89 0.08 -22.69
N LEU A 303 -12.83 -1.05 -21.98
CA LEU A 303 -11.99 -2.20 -22.38
C LEU A 303 -12.39 -2.77 -23.76
N GLU A 304 -13.69 -2.97 -24.03
CA GLU A 304 -14.18 -3.50 -25.31
C GLU A 304 -13.90 -2.55 -26.48
N GLN A 305 -14.09 -1.23 -26.29
CA GLN A 305 -13.78 -0.22 -27.31
C GLN A 305 -12.27 -0.09 -27.57
N HIS A 306 -11.45 -0.24 -26.53
CA HIS A 306 -9.98 -0.26 -26.68
C HIS A 306 -9.48 -1.53 -27.38
N MET A 307 -10.08 -2.70 -27.13
CA MET A 307 -9.77 -3.93 -27.87
C MET A 307 -10.21 -3.86 -29.34
N ALA A 308 -11.31 -3.17 -29.65
CA ALA A 308 -11.75 -2.90 -31.02
C ALA A 308 -10.89 -1.87 -31.77
N SER A 309 -10.13 -1.04 -31.05
CA SER A 309 -9.22 -0.04 -31.63
C SER A 309 -7.81 -0.58 -31.90
N ASN A 310 -7.36 -1.58 -31.13
CA ASN A 310 -6.10 -2.30 -31.36
C ASN A 310 -6.21 -3.45 -32.39
N SER A 311 -7.40 -3.74 -32.91
CA SER A 311 -7.61 -4.82 -33.90
C SER A 311 -7.42 -4.39 -35.37
N HIS A 312 -7.02 -3.13 -35.63
CA HIS A 312 -6.73 -2.64 -36.98
C HIS A 312 -5.27 -2.86 -37.45
N GLU A 313 -4.39 -3.38 -36.60
CA GLU A 313 -3.07 -3.90 -36.98
C GLU A 313 -2.99 -5.36 -36.56
N LEU A 314 -3.50 -6.26 -37.42
CA LEU A 314 -3.12 -7.69 -37.59
C LEU A 314 -4.22 -8.39 -38.40
N VAL A 315 -4.46 -7.95 -39.63
CA VAL A 315 -5.25 -8.73 -40.62
C VAL A 315 -4.62 -8.63 -42.01
N SER A 316 -3.69 -9.54 -42.28
CA SER A 316 -3.36 -10.15 -43.59
C SER A 316 -2.16 -11.08 -43.32
N GLU A 317 -2.20 -12.39 -43.53
CA GLU A 317 -2.56 -13.06 -44.77
C GLU A 317 -3.33 -14.37 -44.51
N ASN A 318 -4.31 -14.62 -45.37
CA ASN A 318 -5.02 -15.88 -45.51
C ASN A 318 -4.77 -16.40 -46.94
N GLN A 319 -5.00 -17.70 -47.11
CA GLN A 319 -5.17 -18.48 -48.35
C GLN A 319 -3.89 -19.15 -48.86
N ASP A 320 -3.87 -20.39 -49.31
CA ASP A 320 -4.86 -21.47 -49.43
C ASP A 320 -4.05 -22.65 -49.97
N SER A 321 -4.31 -23.90 -49.55
CA SER A 321 -4.14 -25.07 -50.41
C SER A 321 -4.85 -26.29 -49.84
N LYS A 322 -5.82 -26.78 -50.63
CA LYS A 322 -6.71 -27.91 -50.37
C LYS A 322 -6.08 -29.25 -50.79
N CYS A 323 -6.31 -30.25 -49.94
CA CYS A 323 -6.65 -31.64 -50.26
C CYS A 323 -5.55 -32.62 -50.73
N SER A 324 -5.28 -33.66 -49.93
CA SER A 324 -5.32 -35.06 -50.37
C SER A 324 -5.25 -36.03 -49.18
N LEU A 325 -6.26 -36.91 -49.08
CA LEU A 325 -6.24 -38.14 -48.29
C LEU A 325 -5.22 -39.14 -48.87
N ARG A 326 -4.36 -39.74 -48.02
CA ARG A 326 -4.02 -41.18 -48.04
C ARG A 326 -3.02 -41.57 -46.93
N THR A 327 -3.49 -42.49 -46.08
CA THR A 327 -2.84 -43.69 -45.53
C THR A 327 -1.46 -43.61 -44.86
N ASP A 328 -1.49 -43.98 -43.58
CA ASP A 328 -0.57 -44.90 -42.88
C ASP A 328 0.93 -44.74 -43.12
N GLU A 329 1.62 -44.19 -42.12
CA GLU A 329 2.88 -44.76 -41.60
C GLU A 329 3.21 -44.15 -40.23
N ILE A 330 3.23 -45.01 -39.21
CA ILE A 330 3.72 -44.74 -37.86
C ILE A 330 5.26 -44.75 -37.91
N PRO A 331 5.97 -43.69 -37.49
CA PRO A 331 7.38 -43.83 -37.15
C PRO A 331 7.48 -44.41 -35.73
N ALA A 332 8.12 -45.57 -35.68
CA ALA A 332 8.29 -46.43 -34.52
C ALA A 332 8.77 -45.71 -33.26
N LEU A 333 8.21 -46.17 -32.12
CA LEU A 333 8.80 -46.06 -30.80
C LEU A 333 10.31 -46.33 -30.88
N GLN A 334 11.11 -45.35 -30.50
CA GLN A 334 12.46 -45.64 -30.03
C GLN A 334 12.34 -46.41 -28.71
N SER A 335 13.00 -47.57 -28.72
CA SER A 335 13.07 -48.62 -27.71
C SER A 335 13.32 -48.12 -26.27
N PRO A 336 12.52 -48.55 -25.28
CA PRO A 336 12.80 -48.31 -23.87
C PRO A 336 13.49 -49.54 -23.26
N ASP A 337 14.67 -49.93 -23.73
CA ASP A 337 15.39 -51.09 -23.17
C ASP A 337 16.91 -50.87 -23.20
N LEU A 338 17.41 -49.87 -22.46
CA LEU A 338 18.83 -49.79 -22.04
C LEU A 338 19.16 -48.75 -20.94
N GLU A 339 18.18 -48.23 -20.18
CA GLU A 339 18.44 -47.23 -19.11
C GLU A 339 18.41 -47.77 -17.67
N GLN A 340 18.35 -49.09 -17.44
CA GLN A 340 18.17 -49.62 -16.07
C GLN A 340 19.44 -49.70 -15.21
N HIS A 341 20.62 -49.29 -15.69
CA HIS A 341 21.89 -49.38 -14.93
C HIS A 341 22.78 -48.13 -14.99
N THR A 342 22.29 -46.99 -15.46
CA THR A 342 23.10 -45.76 -15.55
C THR A 342 22.98 -44.96 -14.27
N TYR A 343 24.11 -44.70 -13.60
CA TYR A 343 24.16 -43.82 -12.43
C TYR A 343 23.61 -42.42 -12.80
N PRO A 344 22.67 -41.83 -12.04
CA PRO A 344 22.04 -40.54 -12.37
C PRO A 344 23.04 -39.43 -12.68
N ASN A 345 24.20 -39.43 -12.01
CA ASN A 345 25.30 -38.49 -12.26
C ASN A 345 25.89 -38.62 -13.68
N ALA A 346 26.05 -39.85 -14.19
CA ALA A 346 26.56 -40.06 -15.55
C ALA A 346 25.55 -39.62 -16.62
N VAL A 347 24.24 -39.77 -16.33
CA VAL A 347 23.18 -39.25 -17.20
C VAL A 347 23.22 -37.72 -17.24
N PHE A 348 23.27 -37.07 -16.08
CA PHE A 348 23.38 -35.61 -15.99
C PHE A 348 24.61 -35.08 -16.76
N GLN A 349 25.79 -35.67 -16.53
CA GLN A 349 27.04 -35.25 -17.17
C GLN A 349 27.06 -35.46 -18.69
N SER A 350 26.28 -36.40 -19.22
CA SER A 350 26.19 -36.61 -20.67
C SER A 350 25.20 -35.65 -21.36
N ARG A 351 24.16 -35.20 -20.65
CA ARG A 351 23.10 -34.33 -21.17
C ARG A 351 23.39 -32.83 -21.00
N TYR A 352 24.24 -32.43 -20.06
CA TYR A 352 24.46 -31.03 -19.73
C TYR A 352 25.94 -30.68 -19.56
N THR A 353 26.35 -29.57 -20.18
CA THR A 353 27.67 -28.97 -19.96
C THR A 353 27.55 -27.82 -18.97
N LEU A 354 28.34 -27.85 -17.90
CA LEU A 354 28.38 -26.80 -16.88
C LEU A 354 29.17 -25.59 -17.38
N GLY A 355 28.66 -24.40 -17.10
CA GLY A 355 29.28 -23.11 -17.41
C GLY A 355 29.69 -22.35 -16.16
N LYS A 356 29.68 -21.02 -16.25
CA LYS A 356 30.05 -20.13 -15.14
C LYS A 356 29.03 -20.18 -14.00
N LEU A 357 29.50 -19.92 -12.78
CA LEU A 357 28.63 -19.70 -11.62
C LEU A 357 27.77 -18.44 -11.84
N LEU A 358 26.47 -18.54 -11.59
CA LEU A 358 25.49 -17.46 -11.69
C LEU A 358 25.09 -16.91 -10.33
N GLY A 359 25.00 -17.77 -9.31
CA GLY A 359 24.58 -17.38 -7.97
C GLY A 359 24.91 -18.42 -6.91
N ILE A 360 24.99 -17.97 -5.66
CA ILE A 360 25.22 -18.80 -4.47
C ILE A 360 24.08 -18.51 -3.50
N GLY A 361 23.33 -19.53 -3.11
CA GLY A 361 22.36 -19.50 -2.02
C GLY A 361 22.95 -20.10 -0.73
N ILE A 362 22.15 -20.13 0.34
CA ILE A 362 22.58 -20.64 1.65
C ILE A 362 23.00 -22.12 1.57
N PHE A 363 22.21 -22.93 0.86
CA PHE A 363 22.43 -24.38 0.67
C PHE A 363 22.45 -24.79 -0.80
N SER A 364 22.65 -23.83 -1.72
CA SER A 364 22.56 -24.08 -3.15
C SER A 364 23.56 -23.28 -3.98
N TYR A 365 23.87 -23.82 -5.15
CA TYR A 365 24.74 -23.18 -6.15
C TYR A 365 24.06 -23.23 -7.51
N VAL A 366 24.02 -22.10 -8.21
CA VAL A 366 23.40 -22.01 -9.55
C VAL A 366 24.47 -21.71 -10.58
N TYR A 367 24.58 -22.56 -11.59
CA TYR A 367 25.50 -22.41 -12.71
C TYR A 367 24.75 -22.19 -14.01
N ALA A 368 25.37 -21.47 -14.94
CA ALA A 368 24.96 -21.53 -16.33
C ALA A 368 25.20 -22.94 -16.85
N GLY A 369 24.38 -23.40 -17.78
CA GLY A 369 24.58 -24.66 -18.46
C GLY A 369 24.12 -24.61 -19.90
N VAL A 370 24.49 -25.63 -20.66
CA VAL A 370 24.05 -25.87 -22.03
C VAL A 370 23.59 -27.31 -22.14
N ARG A 371 22.36 -27.53 -22.61
CA ARG A 371 21.86 -28.86 -22.95
C ARG A 371 22.54 -29.36 -24.21
N THR A 372 23.15 -30.55 -24.15
CA THR A 372 24.01 -31.07 -25.23
C THR A 372 23.22 -31.45 -26.48
N GLU A 373 21.95 -31.82 -26.33
CA GLU A 373 21.08 -32.26 -27.43
C GLU A 373 20.78 -31.15 -28.44
N ASP A 374 20.42 -29.97 -27.97
CA ASP A 374 19.89 -28.88 -28.80
C ASP A 374 20.63 -27.55 -28.61
N GLY A 375 21.65 -27.52 -27.76
CA GLY A 375 22.40 -26.30 -27.43
C GLY A 375 21.60 -25.30 -26.58
N LYS A 376 20.45 -25.69 -26.01
CA LYS A 376 19.62 -24.78 -25.22
C LYS A 376 20.37 -24.30 -23.97
N GLU A 377 20.38 -22.99 -23.78
CA GLU A 377 20.88 -22.35 -22.57
C GLU A 377 19.97 -22.67 -21.37
N VAL A 378 20.57 -23.12 -20.27
CA VAL A 378 19.86 -23.50 -19.04
C VAL A 378 20.55 -22.94 -17.80
N ALA A 379 19.85 -22.98 -16.67
CA ALA A 379 20.39 -22.76 -15.34
C ALA A 379 20.37 -24.08 -14.56
N ILE A 380 21.48 -24.44 -13.92
CA ILE A 380 21.63 -25.70 -13.20
C ILE A 380 21.82 -25.38 -11.73
N LYS A 381 20.80 -25.66 -10.92
CA LYS A 381 20.80 -25.45 -9.46
C LYS A 381 21.13 -26.76 -8.75
N PHE A 382 22.21 -26.76 -7.98
CA PHE A 382 22.60 -27.84 -7.08
C PHE A 382 22.10 -27.52 -5.68
N ILE A 383 21.38 -28.44 -5.06
CA ILE A 383 20.83 -28.33 -3.71
C ILE A 383 21.46 -29.43 -2.86
N GLN A 384 22.11 -29.08 -1.75
CA GLN A 384 22.68 -30.07 -0.85
C GLN A 384 21.58 -30.88 -0.16
N LYS A 385 21.77 -32.19 -0.06
CA LYS A 385 20.93 -33.05 0.76
C LYS A 385 21.32 -32.87 2.22
N ASP A 386 20.37 -32.46 3.03
CA ASP A 386 20.46 -32.41 4.50
C ASP A 386 19.08 -32.83 5.04
N GLU A 387 18.68 -32.38 6.24
CA GLU A 387 17.29 -32.39 6.75
C GLU A 387 16.35 -31.52 5.89
N THR A 388 16.47 -31.55 4.56
CA THR A 388 15.59 -30.90 3.60
C THR A 388 14.19 -31.46 3.76
N LYS A 389 13.23 -30.58 4.07
CA LYS A 389 11.81 -30.93 4.09
C LYS A 389 11.43 -31.57 2.74
N THR A 390 10.81 -32.75 2.80
CA THR A 390 10.21 -33.41 1.63
C THR A 390 8.69 -33.28 1.70
N ILE A 391 8.05 -33.25 0.54
CA ILE A 391 6.59 -33.26 0.40
C ILE A 391 6.17 -34.23 -0.70
N THR A 392 4.92 -34.68 -0.63
CA THR A 392 4.28 -35.43 -1.71
C THR A 392 3.35 -34.51 -2.47
N ILE A 393 3.49 -34.45 -3.80
CA ILE A 393 2.56 -33.71 -4.65
C ILE A 393 1.17 -34.34 -4.53
N PRO A 394 0.08 -33.55 -4.37
CA PRO A 394 -1.27 -34.09 -4.31
C PRO A 394 -1.58 -35.01 -5.51
N GLY A 395 -1.97 -36.25 -5.20
CA GLY A 395 -2.25 -37.29 -6.21
C GLY A 395 -1.05 -38.12 -6.65
N GLU A 396 0.16 -37.84 -6.17
CA GLU A 396 1.35 -38.67 -6.39
C GLU A 396 1.72 -39.44 -5.12
N THR A 397 2.63 -40.41 -5.25
CA THR A 397 3.12 -41.24 -4.13
C THR A 397 4.59 -41.01 -3.81
N GLN A 398 5.31 -40.30 -4.68
CA GLN A 398 6.74 -40.05 -4.50
C GLN A 398 6.94 -38.83 -3.60
N GLU A 399 7.71 -39.01 -2.53
CA GLU A 399 8.25 -37.88 -1.77
C GLU A 399 9.37 -37.22 -2.57
N LEU A 400 9.29 -35.89 -2.65
CA LEU A 400 10.21 -35.05 -3.38
C LEU A 400 10.69 -33.92 -2.46
N PRO A 401 11.92 -33.41 -2.65
CA PRO A 401 12.34 -32.17 -2.00
C PRO A 401 11.32 -31.06 -2.27
N VAL A 402 11.01 -30.23 -1.27
CA VAL A 402 9.99 -29.17 -1.39
C VAL A 402 10.15 -28.37 -2.68
N GLU A 403 11.34 -27.81 -2.95
CA GLU A 403 11.55 -26.99 -4.14
C GLU A 403 11.32 -27.76 -5.45
N VAL A 404 11.78 -29.01 -5.54
CA VAL A 404 11.56 -29.87 -6.71
C VAL A 404 10.07 -30.16 -6.90
N ALA A 405 9.36 -30.48 -5.82
CA ALA A 405 7.94 -30.80 -5.87
C ALA A 405 7.10 -29.60 -6.34
N LEU A 406 7.34 -28.43 -5.76
CA LEU A 406 6.62 -27.20 -6.11
C LEU A 406 6.94 -26.78 -7.55
N MET A 407 8.20 -26.80 -7.97
CA MET A 407 8.59 -26.48 -9.34
C MET A 407 8.03 -27.46 -10.37
N LYS A 408 7.95 -28.76 -10.03
CA LYS A 408 7.27 -29.78 -10.85
C LYS A 408 5.78 -29.49 -10.97
N MET A 409 5.13 -28.95 -9.93
CA MET A 409 3.74 -28.50 -10.03
C MET A 409 3.62 -27.28 -10.95
N MET A 410 4.48 -26.27 -10.80
CA MET A 410 4.45 -25.05 -11.60
C MET A 410 4.75 -25.27 -13.09
N SER A 411 5.55 -26.29 -13.42
CA SER A 411 6.00 -26.54 -14.80
C SER A 411 5.04 -27.42 -15.62
N ARG A 412 3.95 -27.92 -14.99
CA ARG A 412 2.89 -28.67 -15.69
C ARG A 412 1.99 -27.72 -16.48
N PRO A 413 1.50 -28.14 -17.66
CA PRO A 413 0.48 -27.38 -18.39
C PRO A 413 -0.80 -27.14 -17.55
N PRO A 414 -1.45 -25.96 -17.66
CA PRO A 414 -0.99 -24.79 -18.40
C PRO A 414 0.19 -24.09 -17.69
N ARG A 415 1.22 -23.73 -18.45
CA ARG A 415 2.41 -23.03 -17.93
C ARG A 415 2.17 -21.52 -17.88
N CYS A 416 2.82 -20.84 -16.94
CA CYS A 416 2.87 -19.37 -16.89
C CYS A 416 4.23 -18.88 -17.38
N SER A 417 4.26 -17.92 -18.31
CA SER A 417 5.50 -17.32 -18.81
C SER A 417 6.27 -16.56 -17.72
N ASN A 418 5.58 -16.10 -16.67
CA ASN A 418 6.15 -15.33 -15.57
C ASN A 418 6.68 -16.19 -14.40
N VAL A 419 6.79 -17.51 -14.56
CA VAL A 419 7.46 -18.42 -13.62
C VAL A 419 8.49 -19.23 -14.38
N VAL A 420 9.70 -19.39 -13.83
CA VAL A 420 10.74 -20.17 -14.49
C VAL A 420 10.34 -21.64 -14.61
N GLU A 421 10.58 -22.28 -15.76
CA GLU A 421 10.24 -23.69 -15.95
C GLU A 421 11.33 -24.62 -15.40
N LEU A 422 10.92 -25.67 -14.68
CA LEU A 422 11.72 -26.86 -14.40
C LEU A 422 11.67 -27.80 -15.60
N LEU A 423 12.81 -27.93 -16.27
CA LEU A 423 12.97 -28.77 -17.46
C LEU A 423 13.23 -30.23 -17.09
N GLU A 424 14.12 -30.45 -16.12
CA GLU A 424 14.53 -31.78 -15.68
C GLU A 424 15.11 -31.69 -14.26
N TRP A 425 15.14 -32.79 -13.52
CA TRP A 425 15.84 -32.87 -12.23
C TRP A 425 16.49 -34.24 -12.04
N PHE A 426 17.53 -34.28 -11.22
CA PHE A 426 18.30 -35.47 -10.91
C PHE A 426 18.46 -35.65 -9.41
N ASP A 427 18.31 -36.89 -8.98
CA ASP A 427 18.68 -37.34 -7.64
C ASP A 427 20.08 -37.97 -7.71
N ILE A 428 21.11 -37.24 -7.29
CA ILE A 428 22.50 -37.72 -7.23
C ILE A 428 22.93 -37.86 -5.75
N ALA A 429 24.00 -38.60 -5.48
CA ALA A 429 24.37 -39.05 -4.11
C ALA A 429 24.12 -38.02 -3.01
N GLU A 430 24.83 -36.89 -3.02
CA GLU A 430 24.81 -35.87 -1.96
C GLU A 430 23.95 -34.63 -2.29
N GLN A 431 23.33 -34.59 -3.49
CA GLN A 431 22.70 -33.37 -4.00
C GLN A 431 21.46 -33.68 -4.85
N TYR A 432 20.50 -32.77 -4.86
CA TYR A 432 19.50 -32.69 -5.92
C TYR A 432 19.99 -31.70 -6.97
N VAL A 433 19.83 -32.02 -8.26
CA VAL A 433 20.17 -31.13 -9.36
C VAL A 433 18.91 -30.76 -10.11
N MET A 434 18.62 -29.47 -10.24
CA MET A 434 17.48 -28.95 -11.00
C MET A 434 18.00 -28.23 -12.25
N VAL A 435 17.48 -28.62 -13.41
CA VAL A 435 17.73 -27.95 -14.70
C VAL A 435 16.54 -27.06 -14.99
N LEU A 436 16.78 -25.76 -15.01
CA LEU A 436 15.79 -24.69 -15.13
C LEU A 436 15.95 -23.96 -16.46
N GLU A 437 14.84 -23.38 -16.95
CA GLU A 437 14.88 -22.36 -17.99
C GLU A 437 15.83 -21.22 -17.60
N ARG A 438 16.59 -20.71 -18.57
CA ARG A 438 17.43 -19.53 -18.39
C ARG A 438 17.10 -18.46 -19.43
N PRO A 439 16.42 -17.37 -19.02
CA PRO A 439 16.27 -16.19 -19.87
C PRO A 439 17.64 -15.58 -20.20
N SER A 440 17.73 -14.91 -21.35
CA SER A 440 18.97 -14.29 -21.82
C SER A 440 18.65 -13.17 -22.83
N PRO A 441 19.16 -11.93 -22.64
CA PRO A 441 19.85 -11.46 -21.44
C PRO A 441 18.90 -11.35 -20.24
N CYS A 442 19.41 -11.56 -19.03
CA CYS A 442 18.64 -11.32 -17.81
C CYS A 442 19.53 -10.97 -16.62
N MET A 443 18.93 -10.31 -15.63
CA MET A 443 19.49 -10.12 -14.29
C MET A 443 18.37 -10.26 -13.25
N ASN A 444 18.70 -10.24 -11.96
CA ASN A 444 17.66 -10.14 -10.95
C ASN A 444 17.15 -8.69 -10.85
N LEU A 445 15.92 -8.52 -10.38
CA LEU A 445 15.26 -7.23 -10.31
C LEU A 445 16.00 -6.28 -9.34
N TYR A 446 16.57 -6.80 -8.26
CA TYR A 446 17.47 -6.05 -7.37
C TYR A 446 18.56 -5.27 -8.14
N LYS A 447 19.35 -5.96 -8.97
CA LYS A 447 20.40 -5.31 -9.79
C LYS A 447 19.83 -4.35 -10.82
N PHE A 448 18.65 -4.66 -11.36
CA PHE A 448 18.00 -3.77 -12.31
C PHE A 448 17.62 -2.44 -11.63
N ILE A 449 17.05 -2.49 -10.42
CA ILE A 449 16.72 -1.29 -9.62
C ILE A 449 17.97 -0.47 -9.29
N GLU A 450 19.09 -1.12 -8.92
CA GLU A 450 20.37 -0.43 -8.71
C GLU A 450 20.82 0.36 -9.94
N LEU A 451 20.60 -0.18 -11.15
CA LEU A 451 20.90 0.50 -12.42
C LEU A 451 19.91 1.63 -12.74
N GLN A 452 18.75 1.69 -12.08
CA GLN A 452 17.73 2.74 -12.23
C GLN A 452 17.80 3.77 -11.09
N GLU A 453 19.00 4.03 -10.54
CA GLU A 453 19.20 4.99 -9.44
C GLU A 453 18.49 4.59 -8.13
N GLY A 454 18.20 3.31 -7.94
CA GLY A 454 17.67 2.75 -6.69
C GLY A 454 16.15 2.69 -6.58
N ARG A 455 15.39 3.19 -7.58
CA ARG A 455 13.93 3.07 -7.65
C ARG A 455 13.44 3.00 -9.09
N LEU A 456 12.22 2.56 -9.30
CA LEU A 456 11.58 2.52 -10.63
C LEU A 456 10.60 3.67 -10.78
N SER A 457 10.43 4.14 -12.03
CA SER A 457 9.27 4.97 -12.35
C SER A 457 7.97 4.18 -12.17
N GLU A 458 6.86 4.85 -11.86
CA GLU A 458 5.55 4.19 -11.75
C GLU A 458 5.18 3.39 -13.01
N ALA A 459 5.57 3.86 -14.19
CA ALA A 459 5.34 3.12 -15.43
C ALA A 459 6.08 1.78 -15.47
N GLN A 460 7.38 1.78 -15.15
CA GLN A 460 8.18 0.55 -15.08
C GLN A 460 7.67 -0.38 -13.97
N ALA A 461 7.39 0.17 -12.78
CA ALA A 461 6.88 -0.59 -11.65
C ALA A 461 5.53 -1.25 -11.97
N ARG A 462 4.66 -0.58 -12.72
CA ARG A 462 3.37 -1.13 -13.16
C ARG A 462 3.54 -2.35 -14.07
N ASP A 463 4.41 -2.23 -15.09
CA ASP A 463 4.69 -3.33 -16.02
C ASP A 463 5.32 -4.54 -15.33
N VAL A 464 6.22 -4.29 -14.38
CA VAL A 464 6.83 -5.33 -13.53
C VAL A 464 5.77 -5.96 -12.63
N MET A 465 5.03 -5.16 -11.85
CA MET A 465 4.08 -5.68 -10.86
C MET A 465 2.94 -6.45 -11.49
N LEU A 466 2.45 -6.07 -12.67
CA LEU A 466 1.42 -6.83 -13.36
C LEU A 466 1.88 -8.27 -13.68
N GLN A 467 3.14 -8.43 -14.08
CA GLN A 467 3.74 -9.74 -14.33
C GLN A 467 3.98 -10.54 -13.04
N VAL A 468 4.42 -9.87 -11.98
CA VAL A 468 4.61 -10.49 -10.66
C VAL A 468 3.27 -10.97 -10.07
N ILE A 469 2.21 -10.17 -10.18
CA ILE A 469 0.86 -10.53 -9.73
C ILE A 469 0.36 -11.75 -10.51
N ARG A 470 0.58 -11.81 -11.83
CA ARG A 470 0.24 -12.99 -12.66
C ARG A 470 1.00 -14.24 -12.20
N ALA A 471 2.29 -14.12 -11.90
CA ALA A 471 3.09 -15.23 -11.39
C ALA A 471 2.57 -15.71 -10.02
N ALA A 472 2.31 -14.79 -9.08
CA ALA A 472 1.80 -15.10 -7.75
C ALA A 472 0.41 -15.76 -7.79
N CYS A 473 -0.50 -15.21 -8.60
CA CYS A 473 -1.83 -15.77 -8.84
C CYS A 473 -1.73 -17.20 -9.40
N HIS A 474 -0.87 -17.39 -10.42
CA HIS A 474 -0.64 -18.71 -10.99
C HIS A 474 -0.08 -19.72 -9.96
N CYS A 475 0.84 -19.31 -9.09
CA CYS A 475 1.28 -20.15 -7.98
C CYS A 475 0.11 -20.61 -7.12
N CYS A 476 -0.74 -19.67 -6.67
CA CYS A 476 -1.89 -19.98 -5.84
C CYS A 476 -2.90 -20.90 -6.54
N ASP A 477 -3.22 -20.64 -7.80
CA ASP A 477 -4.11 -21.49 -8.62
C ASP A 477 -3.59 -22.92 -8.78
N ARG A 478 -2.26 -23.10 -8.77
CA ARG A 478 -1.60 -24.40 -8.84
C ARG A 478 -1.46 -25.07 -7.47
N GLY A 479 -2.00 -24.46 -6.41
CA GLY A 479 -1.91 -24.99 -5.05
C GLY A 479 -0.53 -24.80 -4.42
N VAL A 480 0.22 -23.76 -4.83
CA VAL A 480 1.57 -23.46 -4.36
C VAL A 480 1.60 -22.08 -3.69
N LEU A 481 2.19 -22.02 -2.51
CA LEU A 481 2.50 -20.77 -1.82
C LEU A 481 4.00 -20.52 -1.86
N HIS A 482 4.44 -19.42 -2.48
CA HIS A 482 5.88 -19.13 -2.65
C HIS A 482 6.54 -18.60 -1.36
N ARG A 483 5.84 -17.75 -0.60
CA ARG A 483 6.27 -17.09 0.66
C ARG A 483 7.48 -16.14 0.59
N ASP A 484 8.12 -15.96 -0.56
CA ASP A 484 9.36 -15.18 -0.66
C ASP A 484 9.48 -14.43 -2.00
N ILE A 485 8.40 -13.76 -2.40
CA ILE A 485 8.37 -12.96 -3.63
C ILE A 485 9.09 -11.63 -3.35
N THR A 486 10.36 -11.55 -3.72
CA THR A 486 11.22 -10.38 -3.56
C THR A 486 11.89 -10.00 -4.88
N ASP A 487 12.44 -8.81 -4.94
CA ASP A 487 13.29 -8.33 -6.03
C ASP A 487 14.52 -9.23 -6.33
N LYS A 488 15.02 -9.98 -5.34
CA LYS A 488 16.10 -10.96 -5.52
C LYS A 488 15.63 -12.25 -6.20
N ASN A 489 14.36 -12.62 -6.00
CA ASN A 489 13.73 -13.82 -6.56
C ASN A 489 12.92 -13.55 -7.84
N LEU A 490 13.12 -12.38 -8.45
CA LEU A 490 12.56 -12.02 -9.74
C LEU A 490 13.69 -11.81 -10.74
N LEU A 491 13.68 -12.55 -11.84
CA LEU A 491 14.53 -12.27 -13.00
C LEU A 491 13.80 -11.30 -13.93
N ILE A 492 14.55 -10.36 -14.49
CA ILE A 492 14.06 -9.42 -15.50
C ILE A 492 14.95 -9.49 -16.73
N ASN A 493 14.31 -9.58 -17.89
CA ASN A 493 14.98 -9.40 -19.18
C ASN A 493 15.20 -7.91 -19.42
N THR A 494 16.46 -7.49 -19.59
CA THR A 494 16.83 -6.07 -19.71
C THR A 494 16.35 -5.42 -21.00
N ASP A 495 16.05 -6.23 -22.02
CA ASP A 495 15.67 -5.73 -23.34
C ASP A 495 14.15 -5.66 -23.48
N THR A 496 13.42 -6.56 -22.81
CA THR A 496 11.95 -6.71 -22.95
C THR A 496 11.15 -6.36 -21.69
N LEU A 497 11.81 -6.20 -20.53
CA LEU A 497 11.18 -6.12 -19.20
C LEU A 497 10.30 -7.33 -18.86
N GLU A 498 10.49 -8.48 -19.52
CA GLU A 498 9.82 -9.73 -19.13
C GLU A 498 10.33 -10.18 -17.76
N VAL A 499 9.41 -10.44 -16.84
CA VAL A 499 9.70 -10.85 -15.46
C VAL A 499 9.38 -12.32 -15.25
N LYS A 500 10.29 -13.06 -14.60
CA LYS A 500 10.10 -14.45 -14.19
C LYS A 500 10.42 -14.67 -12.72
N LEU A 501 9.48 -15.26 -12.00
CA LEU A 501 9.64 -15.71 -10.62
C LEU A 501 10.52 -16.96 -10.55
N ILE A 502 11.46 -16.96 -9.60
CA ILE A 502 12.40 -18.04 -9.33
C ILE A 502 12.41 -18.39 -7.83
N ASP A 503 13.05 -19.52 -7.50
CA ASP A 503 13.38 -19.97 -6.14
C ASP A 503 12.19 -20.27 -5.22
N PHE A 504 11.72 -21.52 -5.29
CA PHE A 504 10.63 -22.02 -4.44
C PHE A 504 11.15 -22.70 -3.17
N GLY A 505 12.40 -22.43 -2.77
CA GLY A 505 13.03 -23.05 -1.60
C GLY A 505 12.32 -22.76 -0.28
N CYS A 506 11.69 -21.59 -0.18
CA CYS A 506 10.87 -21.20 0.97
C CYS A 506 9.38 -21.55 0.81
N GLY A 507 8.97 -22.21 -0.27
CA GLY A 507 7.56 -22.46 -0.56
C GLY A 507 6.90 -23.54 0.30
N GLU A 508 5.58 -23.66 0.20
CA GLU A 508 4.77 -24.74 0.79
C GLU A 508 3.57 -25.02 -0.12
N LEU A 509 2.89 -26.16 0.08
CA LEU A 509 1.57 -26.37 -0.52
C LEU A 509 0.58 -25.33 0.02
N LEU A 510 -0.23 -24.77 -0.87
CA LEU A 510 -1.31 -23.87 -0.48
C LEU A 510 -2.40 -24.66 0.26
N LYS A 511 -2.87 -24.13 1.38
CA LYS A 511 -3.97 -24.70 2.17
C LYS A 511 -4.92 -23.61 2.65
N ASP A 512 -6.18 -24.01 2.86
CA ASP A 512 -7.25 -23.13 3.38
C ASP A 512 -7.22 -23.01 4.92
N THR A 513 -6.15 -23.44 5.55
CA THR A 513 -5.95 -23.38 7.01
C THR A 513 -4.75 -22.50 7.36
N LEU A 514 -4.71 -22.05 8.61
CA LEU A 514 -3.65 -21.18 9.12
C LEU A 514 -2.28 -21.86 9.04
N TYR A 515 -1.29 -21.10 8.59
CA TYR A 515 0.13 -21.44 8.69
C TYR A 515 0.65 -20.98 10.05
N LYS A 516 1.44 -21.82 10.71
CA LYS A 516 2.07 -21.57 12.03
C LYS A 516 3.59 -21.55 11.96
N GLU A 517 4.12 -21.50 10.74
CA GLU A 517 5.54 -21.39 10.43
C GLU A 517 5.70 -20.38 9.30
N TYR A 518 6.70 -19.51 9.42
CA TYR A 518 7.11 -18.57 8.39
C TYR A 518 8.55 -18.86 7.99
N SER A 519 8.83 -18.80 6.68
CA SER A 519 10.16 -19.08 6.13
C SER A 519 10.54 -18.11 5.00
N GLY A 520 9.81 -17.00 4.86
CA GLY A 520 10.10 -15.95 3.89
C GLY A 520 11.08 -14.90 4.42
N THR A 521 11.40 -13.92 3.59
CA THR A 521 12.16 -12.73 3.98
C THR A 521 11.44 -11.93 5.07
N ASN A 522 12.17 -11.46 6.09
CA ASN A 522 11.63 -10.76 7.26
C ASN A 522 10.87 -9.47 6.89
N PHE A 523 11.33 -8.71 5.90
CA PHE A 523 10.67 -7.47 5.46
C PHE A 523 9.28 -7.70 4.84
N LEU A 524 8.94 -8.94 4.48
CA LEU A 524 7.63 -9.28 3.90
C LEU A 524 6.63 -9.80 4.95
N VAL A 525 7.03 -9.85 6.22
CA VAL A 525 6.20 -10.43 7.29
C VAL A 525 4.91 -9.63 7.45
N PRO A 526 3.73 -10.27 7.41
CA PRO A 526 2.46 -9.59 7.60
C PRO A 526 2.15 -9.36 9.09
N PRO A 527 1.34 -8.35 9.45
CA PRO A 527 1.09 -7.96 10.84
C PRO A 527 0.40 -9.06 11.67
N GLU A 528 -0.43 -9.90 11.06
CA GLU A 528 -1.04 -11.05 11.73
C GLU A 528 -0.01 -12.10 12.19
N TRP A 529 1.11 -12.26 11.47
CA TRP A 529 2.20 -13.13 11.91
C TRP A 529 2.95 -12.52 13.09
N VAL A 530 3.28 -11.22 13.03
CA VAL A 530 3.94 -10.51 14.13
C VAL A 530 3.11 -10.58 15.42
N ARG A 531 1.77 -10.51 15.31
CA ARG A 531 0.86 -10.47 16.45
C ARG A 531 0.51 -11.85 17.02
N ASN A 532 0.25 -12.82 16.14
CA ASN A 532 -0.39 -14.07 16.53
C ASN A 532 0.42 -15.33 16.14
N GLU A 533 1.56 -15.17 15.44
CA GLU A 533 2.34 -16.28 14.87
C GLU A 533 1.50 -17.19 13.96
N GLU A 534 0.50 -16.61 13.29
CA GLU A 534 -0.36 -17.32 12.34
C GLU A 534 -0.82 -16.43 11.18
N TYR A 535 -0.98 -17.01 9.99
CA TYR A 535 -1.44 -16.29 8.80
C TYR A 535 -2.16 -17.21 7.79
N MET A 536 -2.90 -16.59 6.87
CA MET A 536 -3.49 -17.23 5.69
C MET A 536 -2.62 -16.97 4.46
N GLY A 537 -2.43 -17.97 3.60
CA GLY A 537 -1.47 -17.92 2.50
C GLY A 537 -1.71 -16.79 1.48
N ILE A 538 -2.94 -16.69 0.95
CA ILE A 538 -3.27 -15.68 -0.08
C ILE A 538 -3.17 -14.26 0.50
N PRO A 539 -3.82 -13.91 1.64
CA PRO A 539 -3.69 -12.57 2.21
C PRO A 539 -2.25 -12.17 2.54
N ALA A 540 -1.41 -13.09 3.01
CA ALA A 540 0.01 -12.82 3.26
C ALA A 540 0.79 -12.57 1.95
N THR A 541 0.44 -13.26 0.87
CA THR A 541 1.03 -13.00 -0.46
C THR A 541 0.67 -11.61 -0.96
N ILE A 542 -0.59 -11.19 -0.79
CA ILE A 542 -1.05 -9.84 -1.17
C ILE A 542 -0.33 -8.75 -0.37
N TRP A 543 -0.12 -8.97 0.93
CA TRP A 543 0.70 -8.09 1.76
C TRP A 543 2.12 -7.95 1.20
N GLY A 544 2.80 -9.07 0.93
CA GLY A 544 4.15 -9.07 0.36
C GLY A 544 4.24 -8.37 -1.01
N LEU A 545 3.20 -8.48 -1.84
CA LEU A 545 3.10 -7.73 -3.11
C LEU A 545 2.96 -6.22 -2.88
N GLY A 546 2.25 -5.79 -1.84
CA GLY A 546 2.18 -4.39 -1.41
C GLY A 546 3.52 -3.84 -0.95
N ILE A 547 4.26 -4.62 -0.15
CA ILE A 547 5.61 -4.29 0.30
C ILE A 547 6.55 -4.14 -0.90
N LEU A 548 6.51 -5.10 -1.84
CA LEU A 548 7.32 -5.05 -3.05
C LEU A 548 6.99 -3.82 -3.90
N LEU A 549 5.70 -3.53 -4.15
CA LEU A 549 5.31 -2.34 -4.92
C LEU A 549 5.84 -1.06 -4.26
N PHE A 550 5.72 -0.92 -2.94
CA PHE A 550 6.26 0.21 -2.22
C PHE A 550 7.78 0.32 -2.43
N TYR A 551 8.51 -0.78 -2.23
CA TYR A 551 9.96 -0.83 -2.45
C TYR A 551 10.37 -0.40 -3.86
N LEU A 552 9.63 -0.85 -4.89
CA LEU A 552 9.93 -0.48 -6.28
C LEU A 552 9.77 1.02 -6.55
N ILE A 553 8.82 1.70 -5.91
CA ILE A 553 8.55 3.13 -6.13
C ILE A 553 9.43 4.01 -5.23
N CYS A 554 9.55 3.63 -3.96
CA CYS A 554 10.19 4.44 -2.93
C CYS A 554 11.70 4.20 -2.86
N GLY A 555 12.18 3.04 -3.33
CA GLY A 555 13.57 2.60 -3.21
C GLY A 555 13.95 2.05 -1.85
N ASP A 556 13.02 2.05 -0.89
CA ASP A 556 13.21 1.51 0.45
C ASP A 556 11.96 0.76 0.93
N TYR A 557 12.15 -0.13 1.91
CA TYR A 557 11.04 -0.88 2.50
C TYR A 557 10.17 0.03 3.38
N PRO A 558 8.85 -0.21 3.44
CA PRO A 558 7.97 0.60 4.27
C PRO A 558 8.16 0.37 5.78
N PHE A 559 8.82 -0.74 6.16
CA PHE A 559 9.09 -1.13 7.53
C PHE A 559 10.48 -1.79 7.59
N ASP A 560 11.32 -1.32 8.51
CA ASP A 560 12.63 -1.88 8.81
C ASP A 560 12.57 -2.91 9.95
N LEU A 561 11.61 -2.72 10.87
CA LEU A 561 11.47 -3.51 12.09
C LEU A 561 10.07 -4.10 12.24
N GLU A 562 9.97 -5.29 12.85
CA GLU A 562 8.68 -5.90 13.20
C GLU A 562 7.84 -5.02 14.14
N GLU A 563 8.49 -4.20 14.99
CA GLU A 563 7.82 -3.22 15.84
C GLU A 563 7.10 -2.14 15.02
N GLU A 564 7.67 -1.70 13.88
CA GLU A 564 7.05 -0.74 12.99
C GLU A 564 5.85 -1.34 12.26
N VAL A 565 5.96 -2.62 11.87
CA VAL A 565 4.83 -3.40 11.33
C VAL A 565 3.74 -3.54 12.40
N HIS A 566 4.10 -3.86 13.64
CA HIS A 566 3.16 -3.99 14.74
C HIS A 566 2.40 -2.67 14.99
N ASP A 567 3.15 -1.56 15.00
CA ASP A 567 2.68 -0.20 15.28
C ASP A 567 2.17 0.54 14.03
N GLY A 568 2.18 -0.08 12.85
CA GLY A 568 1.74 0.51 11.58
C GLY A 568 2.42 1.83 11.23
N GLN A 569 3.71 1.96 11.53
CA GLN A 569 4.50 3.15 11.21
C GLN A 569 4.95 3.08 9.74
N LEU A 570 4.12 3.61 8.84
CA LEU A 570 4.43 3.64 7.41
C LEU A 570 4.99 5.01 7.01
N GLU A 571 6.26 5.12 6.63
CA GLU A 571 6.74 6.36 6.01
C GLU A 571 6.16 6.51 4.61
N LEU A 572 5.57 7.68 4.28
CA LEU A 572 5.08 7.91 2.92
C LEU A 572 6.14 8.53 2.04
N CYS A 573 5.99 8.27 0.74
CA CYS A 573 6.83 8.88 -0.28
C CYS A 573 6.03 10.01 -0.96
N PRO A 574 6.57 11.24 -1.03
CA PRO A 574 5.90 12.38 -1.67
C PRO A 574 5.66 12.21 -3.17
N ASP A 575 6.40 11.31 -3.84
CA ASP A 575 6.42 11.18 -5.30
C ASP A 575 5.38 10.19 -5.85
N MET A 576 4.55 9.59 -4.99
CA MET A 576 3.58 8.56 -5.37
C MET A 576 2.24 9.15 -5.85
N SER A 577 1.71 8.66 -6.97
CA SER A 577 0.39 9.01 -7.47
C SER A 577 -0.71 8.58 -6.50
N PRO A 578 -1.86 9.30 -6.46
CA PRO A 578 -2.99 8.91 -5.62
C PRO A 578 -3.46 7.47 -5.85
N GLU A 579 -3.44 7.01 -7.10
CA GLU A 579 -3.85 5.66 -7.49
C GLU A 579 -2.85 4.60 -7.02
N CYS A 580 -1.54 4.88 -7.10
CA CYS A 580 -0.51 3.98 -6.54
C CYS A 580 -0.63 3.89 -5.02
N PHE A 581 -0.83 5.04 -4.38
CA PHE A 581 -1.01 5.13 -2.93
C PHE A 581 -2.23 4.32 -2.46
N ASP A 582 -3.38 4.46 -3.13
CA ASP A 582 -4.58 3.69 -2.83
C ASP A 582 -4.33 2.18 -2.91
N LEU A 583 -3.65 1.72 -3.98
CA LEU A 583 -3.31 0.32 -4.17
C LEU A 583 -2.41 -0.23 -3.05
N VAL A 584 -1.33 0.50 -2.72
CA VAL A 584 -0.43 0.13 -1.63
C VAL A 584 -1.19 0.04 -0.31
N MET A 585 -2.01 1.04 0.01
CA MET A 585 -2.81 1.08 1.24
C MET A 585 -3.89 0.00 1.30
N TRP A 586 -4.32 -0.54 0.16
CA TRP A 586 -5.25 -1.66 0.10
C TRP A 586 -4.54 -3.00 0.32
N CYS A 587 -3.37 -3.20 -0.30
CA CYS A 587 -2.53 -4.38 -0.07
C CYS A 587 -2.04 -4.46 1.39
N LEU A 588 -1.66 -3.32 1.97
CA LEU A 588 -1.14 -3.19 3.33
C LEU A 588 -2.24 -2.97 4.38
N ASP A 589 -3.47 -3.42 4.11
CA ASP A 589 -4.52 -3.43 5.13
C ASP A 589 -4.14 -4.41 6.26
N PHE A 590 -4.21 -3.92 7.49
CA PHE A 590 -3.86 -4.69 8.69
C PHE A 590 -4.84 -5.84 8.96
N ASN A 591 -6.06 -5.74 8.44
CA ASN A 591 -7.01 -6.83 8.46
C ASN A 591 -6.84 -7.67 7.20
N PRO A 592 -6.35 -8.93 7.29
CA PRO A 592 -6.07 -9.74 6.11
C PRO A 592 -7.29 -9.99 5.23
N GLU A 593 -8.50 -9.98 5.78
CA GLU A 593 -9.74 -10.15 5.01
C GLU A 593 -10.17 -8.90 4.23
N MET A 594 -9.55 -7.75 4.51
CA MET A 594 -9.82 -6.48 3.83
C MET A 594 -8.88 -6.21 2.65
N ARG A 595 -7.83 -7.03 2.52
CA ARG A 595 -6.88 -6.96 1.39
C ARG A 595 -7.56 -7.38 0.08
N PRO A 596 -7.12 -6.84 -1.08
CA PRO A 596 -7.71 -7.16 -2.37
C PRO A 596 -7.46 -8.62 -2.75
N SER A 597 -8.37 -9.20 -3.53
CA SER A 597 -8.10 -10.45 -4.26
C SER A 597 -7.16 -10.20 -5.45
N PHE A 598 -6.62 -11.26 -6.06
CA PHE A 598 -5.82 -11.13 -7.29
C PHE A 598 -6.61 -10.49 -8.44
N ASP A 599 -7.91 -10.79 -8.56
CA ASP A 599 -8.78 -10.18 -9.57
C ASP A 599 -8.97 -8.68 -9.31
N ASP A 600 -9.11 -8.29 -8.04
CA ASP A 600 -9.23 -6.89 -7.64
C ASP A 600 -7.94 -6.11 -7.97
N LEU A 601 -6.78 -6.70 -7.68
CA LEU A 601 -5.47 -6.11 -7.97
C LEU A 601 -5.32 -5.78 -9.47
N VAL A 602 -5.56 -6.75 -10.35
CA VAL A 602 -5.34 -6.57 -11.80
C VAL A 602 -6.34 -5.56 -12.40
N ARG A 603 -7.51 -5.40 -11.78
CA ARG A 603 -8.55 -4.43 -12.19
C ARG A 603 -8.42 -3.07 -11.52
N HIS A 604 -7.43 -2.88 -10.66
CA HIS A 604 -7.21 -1.60 -10.00
C HIS A 604 -6.89 -0.49 -11.02
N GLU A 605 -7.35 0.72 -10.74
CA GLU A 605 -7.23 1.89 -11.61
C GLU A 605 -5.76 2.21 -11.93
N TRP A 606 -4.86 1.98 -10.98
CA TRP A 606 -3.43 2.13 -11.20
C TRP A 606 -2.87 1.27 -12.34
N PHE A 607 -3.45 0.09 -12.61
CA PHE A 607 -3.07 -0.76 -13.74
C PHE A 607 -3.84 -0.46 -15.03
N THR A 608 -5.04 0.11 -14.93
CA THR A 608 -5.98 0.22 -16.08
C THR A 608 -6.03 1.62 -16.70
N GLU A 609 -5.94 2.69 -15.93
CA GLU A 609 -6.03 4.07 -16.45
C GLU A 609 -4.73 4.50 -17.17
N ALA A 610 -3.59 3.95 -16.76
CA ALA A 610 -2.28 4.33 -17.31
C ALA A 610 -1.86 3.57 -18.57
N VAL A 611 -2.67 2.61 -19.07
CA VAL A 611 -2.47 2.00 -20.40
C VAL A 611 -2.66 3.06 -21.52
N GLN A 612 -3.16 4.25 -21.19
CA GLN A 612 -3.28 5.39 -22.10
C GLN A 612 -1.95 6.16 -22.31
N ASP A 613 -0.96 6.01 -21.44
CA ASP A 613 0.39 6.59 -21.62
C ASP A 613 1.33 5.54 -22.23
N LYS A 614 1.14 5.20 -23.51
CA LYS A 614 2.14 4.42 -24.24
C LYS A 614 3.42 5.24 -24.41
N VAL A 615 4.40 4.89 -23.59
CA VAL A 615 5.86 4.98 -23.76
C VAL A 615 6.31 5.62 -25.10
N GLN A 616 6.63 6.92 -25.08
CA GLN A 616 7.64 7.44 -26.00
C GLN A 616 9.00 6.94 -25.50
N ILE A 617 9.51 5.86 -26.09
CA ILE A 617 10.91 5.49 -25.93
C ILE A 617 11.74 6.62 -26.55
N PRO A 618 12.61 7.32 -25.80
CA PRO A 618 13.55 8.23 -26.40
C PRO A 618 14.52 7.41 -27.26
N LEU A 619 14.41 7.57 -28.58
CA LEU A 619 15.40 7.11 -29.55
C LEU A 619 16.66 7.97 -29.41
N GLU A 620 17.51 7.69 -28.44
CA GLU A 620 18.89 8.20 -28.32
C GLU A 620 19.51 7.50 -27.09
N THR A 621 20.33 6.46 -27.21
CA THR A 621 21.75 6.57 -27.54
C THR A 621 22.29 5.23 -28.08
N LYS A 622 22.38 5.10 -29.41
CA LYS A 622 23.43 4.29 -30.04
C LYS A 622 24.50 5.25 -30.50
N ASP A 623 25.49 5.47 -29.64
CA ASP A 623 26.87 5.81 -30.00
C ASP A 623 27.60 6.28 -28.74
N ARG A 624 28.37 5.36 -28.14
CA ARG A 624 29.64 5.59 -27.41
C ARG A 624 30.01 4.36 -26.58
N VAL A 625 30.54 3.33 -27.24
CA VAL A 625 31.76 2.63 -26.78
C VAL A 625 32.43 2.06 -28.04
N GLN A 626 33.53 2.70 -28.45
CA GLN A 626 34.65 2.01 -29.09
C GLN A 626 35.60 1.54 -28.01
#